data_AF-A0A165INH7-F1
#
_entry.id   AF-A0A165INH7-F1
#
_cell.length_a   1.000
_cell.length_b   1.000
_cell.length_c   1.000
_cell.angle_alpha   90.00
_cell.angle_beta   90.00
_cell.angle_gamma   90.00
#
_symmetry.space_group_name_H-M   'P 1'
#
loop_
_entity.id
_entity.type
_entity.pdbx_description
1 polymer ?
#
loop_
_entity_poly.entity_id
_entity_poly.type
_entity_poly.pdbx_seq_one_letter_code
_entity_poly.pdbx_strand_id
1 'polypeptide(L)'
;MAIKFNLHHVTNGTVKARCHYSLDNRVDGRKCVTIYAKDYCRALGEVLADVYHNDTDSQTDYFDQGRAVLFEDHPLYAAARARAEAINAAREAKRASFAQR
;
A
#
# COMPACT_ATOMS: atom_id res chain seq x y z
N MET A 1 -6.06 -9.22 -17.15
CA MET A 1 -4.76 -8.82 -16.53
C MET A 1 -4.93 -8.84 -15.03
N ALA A 2 -4.10 -9.55 -14.28
CA ALA A 2 -4.24 -9.71 -12.83
C ALA A 2 -3.29 -8.77 -12.08
N ILE A 3 -3.81 -8.08 -11.06
CA ILE A 3 -3.02 -7.19 -10.20
C ILE A 3 -2.13 -8.04 -9.28
N LYS A 4 -0.85 -7.69 -9.19
CA LYS A 4 0.15 -8.37 -8.36
C LYS A 4 0.70 -7.40 -7.30
N PHE A 5 0.71 -7.86 -6.06
CA PHE A 5 1.26 -7.15 -4.91
C PHE A 5 2.67 -7.66 -4.59
N ASN A 6 3.69 -6.83 -4.82
CA ASN A 6 5.10 -7.15 -4.55
C ASN A 6 5.63 -6.36 -3.34
N LEU A 7 6.85 -6.66 -2.87
CA LEU A 7 7.45 -6.03 -1.67
C LEU A 7 7.47 -4.49 -1.74
N HIS A 8 7.84 -3.95 -2.90
CA HIS A 8 8.14 -2.53 -3.10
C HIS A 8 7.26 -1.86 -4.17
N HIS A 9 6.34 -2.60 -4.78
CA HIS A 9 5.46 -2.07 -5.81
C HIS A 9 4.20 -2.93 -5.98
N VAL A 10 3.17 -2.34 -6.57
CA VAL A 10 2.00 -3.03 -7.13
C VAL A 10 2.06 -2.90 -8.65
N THR A 11 1.61 -3.92 -9.38
CA THR A 11 1.59 -3.88 -10.85
C THR A 11 0.37 -4.59 -11.43
N ASN A 12 -0.19 -4.03 -12.50
CA ASN A 12 -1.22 -4.68 -13.33
C ASN A 12 -0.62 -5.45 -14.53
N GLY A 13 0.72 -5.55 -14.60
CA GLY A 13 1.47 -6.12 -15.73
C GLY A 13 2.06 -5.08 -16.68
N THR A 14 1.47 -3.88 -16.74
CA THR A 14 1.92 -2.78 -17.62
C THR A 14 2.58 -1.68 -16.81
N VAL A 15 1.92 -1.23 -15.74
CA VAL A 15 2.38 -0.14 -14.86
C VAL A 15 2.92 -0.74 -13.57
N LYS A 16 4.04 -0.19 -13.07
CA LYS A 16 4.61 -0.53 -11.75
C LYS A 16 4.53 0.68 -10.85
N ALA A 17 3.65 0.62 -9.86
CA ALA A 17 3.48 1.68 -8.87
C ALA A 17 4.33 1.37 -7.64
N ARG A 18 5.38 2.16 -7.34
CA ARG A 18 6.17 1.98 -6.12
C ARG A 18 5.33 2.32 -4.91
N CYS A 19 5.36 1.46 -3.90
CA CYS A 19 4.50 1.61 -2.73
C CYS A 19 5.14 1.06 -1.45
N HIS A 20 4.47 1.32 -0.33
CA HIS A 20 4.64 0.58 0.90
C HIS A 20 3.28 0.24 1.52
N TYR A 21 3.24 -0.83 2.31
CA TYR A 21 2.03 -1.36 2.92
C TYR A 21 1.99 -1.06 4.41
N SER A 22 0.79 -0.82 4.91
CA SER A 22 0.46 -0.69 6.33
C SER A 22 -0.82 -1.49 6.60
N LEU A 23 -0.84 -2.22 7.71
CA LEU A 23 -1.97 -3.05 8.14
C LEU A 23 -2.72 -2.36 9.27
N ASP A 24 -4.05 -2.46 9.22
CA ASP A 24 -4.97 -2.14 10.32
C ASP A 24 -4.67 -0.76 10.96
N ASN A 25 -4.37 0.22 10.10
CA ASN A 25 -3.83 1.52 10.51
C ASN A 25 -4.89 2.62 10.70
N ARG A 26 -6.17 2.22 10.76
CA ARG A 26 -7.29 3.14 10.94
C ARG A 26 -7.77 3.15 12.38
N VAL A 27 -8.18 4.33 12.82
CA VAL A 27 -8.70 4.57 14.18
C VAL A 27 -10.07 3.91 14.41
N ASP A 28 -10.82 3.66 13.33
CA ASP A 28 -12.14 3.03 13.37
C ASP A 28 -12.12 1.52 13.68
N GLY A 29 -10.93 0.93 13.89
CA GLY A 29 -10.76 -0.48 14.27
C GLY A 29 -11.08 -1.48 13.15
N ARG A 30 -11.41 -1.00 11.95
CA ARG A 30 -11.71 -1.86 10.81
C ARG A 30 -10.42 -2.44 10.26
N LYS A 31 -10.46 -3.73 9.95
CA LYS A 31 -9.35 -4.40 9.29
C LYS A 31 -9.17 -3.86 7.88
N CYS A 32 -7.99 -3.36 7.57
CA CYS A 32 -7.70 -2.76 6.27
C CYS A 32 -6.24 -2.93 5.88
N VAL A 33 -5.99 -2.89 4.57
CA VAL A 33 -4.65 -2.75 4.01
C VAL A 33 -4.56 -1.38 3.36
N THR A 34 -3.69 -0.53 3.88
CA THR A 34 -3.41 0.77 3.29
C THR A 34 -2.12 0.68 2.49
N ILE A 35 -2.22 1.01 1.20
CA ILE A 35 -1.13 1.02 0.24
C ILE A 35 -0.80 2.48 -0.05
N TYR A 36 0.35 2.94 0.42
CA TYR A 36 0.82 4.29 0.19
C TYR A 36 1.72 4.32 -1.03
N ALA A 37 1.45 5.21 -1.99
CA ALA A 37 2.39 5.48 -3.07
C ALA A 37 3.69 6.02 -2.47
N LYS A 38 4.83 5.68 -3.09
CA LYS A 38 6.12 6.31 -2.77
C LYS A 38 6.45 7.49 -3.68
N ASP A 39 5.74 7.57 -4.81
CA ASP A 39 6.01 8.51 -5.89
C ASP A 39 4.79 9.37 -6.15
N TYR A 40 5.03 10.61 -6.58
CA TYR A 40 4.01 11.56 -7.00
C TYR A 40 3.42 11.26 -8.37
N CYS A 41 3.93 10.24 -9.07
CA CYS A 41 3.60 9.94 -10.47
C CYS A 41 2.19 9.37 -10.68
N ARG A 42 1.30 9.37 -9.68
CA ARG A 42 -0.08 8.82 -9.73
C ARG A 42 -0.23 7.37 -10.22
N ALA A 43 0.88 6.66 -10.45
CA ALA A 43 0.89 5.28 -10.96
C ALA A 43 0.08 4.30 -10.11
N LEU A 44 -0.04 4.56 -8.80
CA LEU A 44 -0.90 3.76 -7.93
C LEU A 44 -2.38 3.90 -8.29
N GLY A 45 -2.83 5.11 -8.66
CA GLY A 45 -4.17 5.36 -9.18
C GLY A 45 -4.42 4.72 -10.55
N GLU A 46 -3.39 4.56 -11.38
CA GLU A 46 -3.53 3.80 -12.65
C GLU A 46 -3.69 2.29 -12.42
N VAL A 47 -3.09 1.75 -11.35
CA VAL A 47 -3.16 0.32 -11.01
C VAL A 47 -4.40 -0.01 -10.16
N LEU A 48 -4.84 0.92 -9.31
CA LEU A 48 -5.94 0.77 -8.34
C LEU A 48 -6.90 1.96 -8.42
N ALA A 49 -7.45 2.24 -9.61
CA ALA A 49 -8.29 3.40 -9.87
C ALA A 49 -9.52 3.49 -8.94
N ASP A 50 -10.11 2.34 -8.60
CA ASP A 50 -11.38 2.28 -7.85
C ASP A 50 -11.26 2.69 -6.37
N VAL A 51 -10.05 2.64 -5.80
CA VAL A 51 -9.80 2.83 -4.36
C VAL A 51 -8.72 3.85 -4.06
N TYR A 52 -8.14 4.46 -5.10
CA TYR A 52 -7.09 5.46 -4.95
C TYR A 52 -7.65 6.80 -4.50
N HIS A 53 -7.06 7.34 -3.45
CA HIS A 53 -7.42 8.61 -2.86
C HIS A 53 -6.19 9.51 -2.77
N ASN A 54 -6.33 10.74 -3.24
CA ASN A 54 -5.31 11.77 -3.13
C ASN A 54 -5.97 13.08 -2.68
N ASP A 55 -5.61 13.53 -1.48
CA ASP A 55 -6.14 14.73 -0.82
C ASP A 55 -5.33 15.99 -1.16
N THR A 56 -4.61 16.00 -2.30
CA THR A 56 -3.85 17.19 -2.73
C THR A 56 -4.81 18.36 -2.97
N ASP A 57 -4.84 19.31 -2.03
CA ASP A 57 -5.46 20.62 -2.22
C ASP A 57 -4.54 21.50 -3.08
N SER A 58 -5.12 22.21 -4.03
CA SER A 58 -4.45 23.06 -5.04
C SER A 58 -3.67 24.24 -4.47
N GLN A 59 -3.71 24.46 -3.15
CA GLN A 59 -3.24 25.71 -2.52
C GLN A 59 -2.11 25.52 -1.50
N THR A 60 -1.56 24.31 -1.34
CA THR A 60 -0.46 24.07 -0.38
C THR A 60 0.64 23.22 -1.00
N ASP A 61 1.89 23.64 -0.83
CA ASP A 61 3.11 23.02 -1.40
C ASP A 61 3.46 21.64 -0.80
N TYR A 62 2.52 21.04 -0.06
CA TYR A 62 2.63 19.68 0.45
C TYR A 62 2.12 18.72 -0.61
N PHE A 63 3.04 18.13 -1.37
CA PHE A 63 2.73 17.02 -2.24
C PHE A 63 2.37 15.80 -1.36
N ASP A 64 1.08 15.58 -1.14
CA ASP A 64 0.64 14.36 -0.49
C ASP A 64 0.80 13.16 -1.44
N GLN A 65 1.35 12.07 -0.92
CA GLN A 65 1.54 10.85 -1.70
C GLN A 65 0.25 10.04 -1.62
N GLY A 66 -0.50 9.99 -2.72
CA GLY A 66 -1.80 9.33 -2.72
C GLY A 66 -1.74 7.87 -2.25
N ARG A 67 -2.85 7.41 -1.67
CA ARG A 67 -2.97 6.10 -1.02
C ARG A 67 -4.19 5.35 -1.53
N ALA A 68 -4.14 4.03 -1.49
CA ALA A 68 -5.28 3.17 -1.72
C ALA A 68 -5.60 2.40 -0.43
N VAL A 69 -6.87 2.38 -0.03
CA VAL A 69 -7.33 1.66 1.17
C VAL A 69 -8.21 0.50 0.74
N LEU A 70 -7.82 -0.72 1.10
CA LEU A 70 -8.55 -1.94 0.81
C LEU A 70 -9.17 -2.48 2.10
N PHE A 71 -10.50 -2.59 2.13
CA PHE A 71 -11.27 -3.23 3.21
C PHE A 71 -11.58 -4.69 2.87
N GLU A 72 -12.06 -5.44 3.86
CA GLU A 72 -12.40 -6.88 3.73
C GLU A 72 -13.34 -7.18 2.56
N ASP A 73 -14.25 -6.24 2.24
CA ASP A 73 -15.22 -6.39 1.14
C ASP A 73 -14.59 -6.27 -0.26
N HIS A 74 -13.34 -5.82 -0.37
CA HIS A 74 -12.70 -5.59 -1.66
C HIS A 74 -12.09 -6.89 -2.22
N PRO A 75 -12.30 -7.25 -3.51
CA PRO A 75 -11.82 -8.52 -4.08
C PRO A 75 -10.29 -8.71 -4.02
N LEU A 76 -9.53 -7.60 -4.05
CA LEU A 76 -8.08 -7.61 -3.94
C LEU A 76 -7.55 -7.64 -2.49
N TYR A 77 -8.42 -7.55 -1.50
CA TYR A 77 -8.05 -7.45 -0.09
C TYR A 77 -7.22 -8.64 0.38
N ALA A 78 -7.69 -9.86 0.12
CA ALA A 78 -7.02 -11.08 0.57
C ALA A 78 -5.58 -11.17 0.04
N ALA A 79 -5.38 -10.83 -1.24
CA ALA A 79 -4.07 -10.81 -1.87
C ALA A 79 -3.16 -9.71 -1.31
N ALA A 80 -3.70 -8.51 -1.09
CA ALA A 80 -2.96 -7.39 -0.51
C ALA A 80 -2.56 -7.66 0.96
N ARG A 81 -3.48 -8.23 1.75
CA ARG A 81 -3.26 -8.55 3.17
C ARG A 81 -2.20 -9.62 3.35
N ALA A 82 -2.31 -10.73 2.63
CA ALA A 82 -1.32 -11.80 2.66
C ALA A 82 0.09 -11.27 2.34
N ARG A 83 0.19 -10.34 1.37
CA ARG A 83 1.47 -9.71 1.06
C ARG A 83 1.96 -8.80 2.17
N ALA A 84 1.11 -7.93 2.70
CA ALA A 84 1.48 -7.00 3.76
C ALA A 84 1.92 -7.72 5.05
N GLU A 85 1.24 -8.82 5.42
CA GLU A 85 1.61 -9.67 6.56
C GLU A 85 3.00 -10.29 6.37
N ALA A 86 3.28 -10.85 5.19
CA ALA A 86 4.60 -11.40 4.88
C ALA A 86 5.72 -10.34 4.96
N ILE A 87 5.43 -9.10 4.58
CA ILE A 87 6.39 -7.98 4.67
C ILE A 87 6.65 -7.61 6.13
N ASN A 88 5.60 -7.53 6.96
CA ASN A 88 5.75 -7.21 8.38
C ASN A 88 6.54 -8.31 9.11
N ALA A 89 6.22 -9.58 8.88
CA ALA A 89 6.96 -10.70 9.45
C ALA A 89 8.46 -10.65 9.07
N ALA A 90 8.77 -10.35 7.80
CA ALA A 90 10.16 -10.20 7.35
C ALA A 90 10.88 -8.99 8.00
N ARG A 91 10.16 -7.88 8.23
CA ARG A 91 10.69 -6.70 8.92
C ARG A 91 10.94 -6.98 10.40
N GLU A 92 10.05 -7.69 11.06
CA GLU A 92 10.18 -8.11 12.46
C GLU A 92 11.36 -9.05 12.66
N ALA A 93 11.49 -10.08 11.82
CA ALA A 93 12.64 -10.99 11.82
C ALA A 93 13.96 -10.22 11.64
N LYS A 94 13.98 -9.25 10.71
CA LYS A 94 15.14 -8.39 10.49
C LYS A 94 15.43 -7.51 11.71
N ARG A 95 14.42 -6.85 12.30
CA ARG A 95 14.58 -6.05 13.53
C ARG A 95 15.12 -6.88 14.70
N ALA A 96 14.60 -8.09 14.89
CA ALA A 96 15.08 -9.01 15.93
C ALA A 96 16.56 -9.39 15.71
N SER A 97 16.99 -9.61 14.47
CA SER A 97 18.40 -9.90 14.16
C SER A 97 19.35 -8.73 14.44
N PHE A 98 18.88 -7.49 14.31
CA PHE A 98 19.67 -6.30 14.63
C PHE A 98 19.71 -6.01 16.14
N ALA A 99 18.67 -6.36 16.90
CA ALA A 99 18.63 -6.18 18.34
C ALA A 99 19.53 -7.15 19.11
N GLN A 100 19.96 -8.25 18.49
CA GLN A 100 20.88 -9.25 19.07
C GLN A 100 22.36 -8.93 18.80
N ARG A 101 22.66 -7.77 18.20
CA ARG A 101 23.99 -7.37 17.74
C ARG A 101 24.48 -6.15 18.51
#